data_AF-A0AAV4JT69-F1
#
_entry.id   AF-A0AAV4JT69-F1
#
_cell.length_a   1.000
_cell.length_b   1.000
_cell.length_c   1.000
_cell.angle_alpha   90.00
_cell.angle_beta   90.00
_cell.angle_gamma   90.00
#
_symmetry.space_group_name_H-M   'P 1'
#
loop_
_entity.id
_entity.type
_entity.pdbx_description
1 polymer ?
#
loop_
_entity_poly.entity_id
_entity_poly.type
_entity_poly.pdbx_seq_one_letter_code
_entity_poly.pdbx_strand_id
1 'polypeptide(L)'
;MVVVLVVVVVVVVVVVVIVVVVVVMVVVVVVVVVAAATETIVVVEVVVIAEEYDGDMNSSSQMPCVPNIDNVTMNVSWIEVQIEIERRVSTLELYLHLTTYLTAILPIIFLGPFTDKMGRKIGFLLPIAGTLLKQVVYLAVVAMRLPISLLYLAHVIEACGGSFAAMLTAIFSVTSDITRPGQERSSWIAVMEALQTLAASAGR
;
A
#
# COMPACT_ATOMS: atom_id res chain seq x y z
N MET A 1 31.26 20.82 36.36
CA MET A 1 31.44 20.07 35.10
C MET A 1 30.56 18.83 35.01
N VAL A 2 30.57 17.93 35.99
CA VAL A 2 29.79 16.67 35.95
C VAL A 2 28.28 16.90 35.80
N VAL A 3 27.70 17.87 36.51
CA VAL A 3 26.26 18.19 36.44
C VAL A 3 25.84 18.67 35.04
N VAL A 4 26.66 19.51 34.40
CA VAL A 4 26.39 20.00 33.03
C VAL A 4 26.47 18.86 32.01
N LEU A 5 27.44 17.95 32.17
CA LEU A 5 27.58 16.77 31.32
C LEU A 5 26.38 15.83 31.46
N VAL A 6 25.91 15.57 32.68
CA VAL A 6 24.74 14.72 32.95
C VAL A 6 23.47 15.34 32.35
N VAL A 7 23.27 16.65 32.49
CA VAL A 7 22.12 17.35 31.89
C VAL A 7 22.15 17.28 30.37
N VAL A 8 23.31 17.48 29.74
CA VAL A 8 23.46 17.37 28.28
C VAL A 8 23.17 15.94 27.79
N VAL A 9 23.68 14.92 28.48
CA VAL A 9 23.44 13.51 28.13
C VAL A 9 21.95 13.17 28.26
N VAL A 10 21.29 13.60 29.33
CA VAL A 10 19.85 13.36 29.55
C VAL A 10 19.02 14.05 28.46
N VAL A 11 19.32 15.30 28.12
CA VAL A 11 18.62 16.04 27.05
C VAL A 11 18.81 15.35 25.69
N VAL A 12 20.02 14.90 25.36
CA VAL A 12 20.29 14.19 24.11
C VAL A 12 19.52 12.86 24.03
N VAL A 13 19.51 12.08 25.12
CA VAL A 13 18.77 10.81 25.16
C VAL A 13 17.26 11.04 25.01
N VAL A 14 16.70 12.03 25.69
CA VAL A 14 15.27 12.37 25.60
C VAL A 14 14.89 12.82 24.18
N VAL A 15 15.72 13.66 23.52
CA VAL A 15 15.49 14.09 22.14
C VAL A 15 15.54 12.91 21.17
N VAL A 16 16.50 12.00 21.32
CA VAL A 16 16.61 10.80 20.48
C VAL A 16 15.39 9.89 20.64
N VAL A 17 14.93 9.67 21.87
CA VAL A 17 13.73 8.85 22.15
C VAL A 17 12.48 9.48 21.53
N ILE A 18 12.30 10.79 21.64
CA ILE A 18 11.16 11.50 21.04
C ILE A 18 11.21 11.40 19.51
N VAL A 19 12.38 11.56 18.90
CA VAL A 19 12.54 11.45 17.44
C VAL A 19 12.22 10.03 16.97
N VAL A 20 12.69 9.00 17.67
CA VAL A 20 12.39 7.60 17.37
C VAL A 20 10.89 7.33 17.47
N VAL A 21 10.23 7.78 18.53
CA VAL A 21 8.78 7.61 18.72
C VAL A 21 7.98 8.32 17.63
N VAL A 22 8.39 9.53 17.23
CA VAL A 22 7.72 10.28 16.14
C VAL A 22 7.91 9.58 14.80
N VAL A 23 9.11 9.05 14.52
CA VAL A 23 9.37 8.30 13.28
C VAL A 23 8.58 7.00 13.26
N VAL A 24 8.52 6.25 14.36
CA VAL A 24 7.71 5.03 14.48
C VAL A 24 6.22 5.36 14.32
N MET A 25 5.72 6.44 14.93
CA MET A 25 4.35 6.89 14.74
C MET A 25 4.05 7.27 13.29
N VAL A 26 4.97 7.96 12.61
CA VAL A 26 4.82 8.30 11.18
C VAL A 26 4.83 7.05 10.32
N VAL A 27 5.70 6.08 10.62
CA VAL A 27 5.72 4.78 9.92
C VAL A 27 4.42 4.02 10.16
N VAL A 28 3.91 3.97 11.39
CA VAL A 28 2.62 3.32 11.72
C VAL A 28 1.47 4.01 11.00
N VAL A 29 1.41 5.34 11.00
CA VAL A 29 0.37 6.11 10.30
C VAL A 29 0.46 5.89 8.79
N VAL A 30 1.67 5.89 8.21
CA VAL A 30 1.87 5.66 6.78
C VAL A 30 1.50 4.24 6.39
N VAL A 31 1.85 3.23 7.19
CA VAL A 31 1.47 1.83 6.98
C VAL A 31 -0.05 1.65 7.08
N VAL A 32 -0.72 2.27 8.06
CA VAL A 32 -2.17 2.23 8.21
C VAL A 32 -2.88 2.95 7.05
N VAL A 33 -2.35 4.08 6.58
CA VAL A 33 -2.89 4.82 5.43
C VAL A 33 -2.72 4.04 4.13
N VAL A 34 -1.59 3.35 3.95
CA VAL A 34 -1.35 2.51 2.75
C VAL A 34 -2.22 1.26 2.77
N ALA A 35 -2.43 0.64 3.94
CA ALA A 35 -3.34 -0.50 4.10
C ALA A 35 -4.81 -0.13 3.81
N ALA A 36 -5.29 0.99 4.37
CA ALA A 36 -6.64 1.50 4.08
C ALA A 36 -6.80 1.91 2.60
N ALA A 37 -5.73 2.37 1.95
CA ALA A 37 -5.73 2.74 0.54
C ALA A 37 -5.75 1.52 -0.40
N THR A 38 -5.25 0.35 0.01
CA THR A 38 -5.31 -0.87 -0.81
C THR A 38 -6.69 -1.53 -0.80
N GLU A 39 -7.44 -1.43 0.29
CA GLU A 39 -8.79 -2.00 0.42
C GLU A 39 -9.81 -1.32 -0.50
N THR A 40 -9.69 0.00 -0.68
CA THR A 40 -10.57 0.76 -1.59
C THR A 40 -10.36 0.38 -3.05
N ILE A 41 -9.17 -0.06 -3.45
CA ILE A 41 -8.85 -0.34 -4.86
C ILE A 41 -9.46 -1.67 -5.31
N VAL A 42 -9.29 -2.74 -4.52
CA VAL A 42 -9.83 -4.07 -4.86
C VAL A 42 -11.36 -4.05 -4.88
N VAL A 43 -11.98 -3.43 -3.87
CA VAL A 43 -13.45 -3.32 -3.81
C VAL A 43 -13.98 -2.50 -4.97
N VAL A 44 -13.32 -1.40 -5.34
CA VAL A 44 -13.73 -0.58 -6.49
C VAL A 44 -13.60 -1.34 -7.80
N GLU A 45 -12.53 -2.10 -8.02
CA GLU A 45 -12.35 -2.88 -9.25
C GLU A 45 -13.42 -3.97 -9.39
N VAL A 46 -13.73 -4.67 -8.29
CA VAL A 46 -14.83 -5.64 -8.25
C VAL A 46 -16.17 -4.96 -8.53
N VAL A 47 -16.45 -3.81 -7.90
CA VAL A 47 -17.72 -3.09 -8.08
C VAL A 47 -17.88 -2.55 -9.51
N VAL A 48 -16.83 -2.00 -10.11
CA VAL A 48 -16.87 -1.47 -11.48
C VAL A 48 -17.10 -2.60 -12.49
N ILE A 49 -16.44 -3.76 -12.32
CA ILE A 49 -16.64 -4.92 -13.19
C ILE A 49 -18.02 -5.57 -12.95
N ALA A 50 -18.51 -5.56 -11.71
CA ALA A 50 -19.84 -6.07 -11.37
C ALA A 50 -20.97 -5.17 -11.91
N GLU A 51 -20.80 -3.84 -11.97
CA GLU A 51 -21.77 -2.94 -12.59
C GLU A 51 -21.91 -3.17 -14.11
N GLU A 52 -20.89 -3.73 -14.78
CA GLU A 52 -20.97 -4.06 -16.21
C GLU A 52 -21.80 -5.33 -16.48
N TYR A 53 -21.91 -6.21 -15.49
CA TYR A 53 -22.82 -7.36 -15.52
C TYR A 53 -24.19 -6.93 -14.97
N ASP A 54 -24.97 -6.24 -15.81
CA ASP A 54 -26.37 -5.87 -15.52
C ASP A 54 -27.24 -7.13 -15.37
N GLY A 55 -27.34 -7.62 -14.14
CA GLY A 55 -28.19 -8.73 -13.75
C GLY A 55 -29.01 -8.32 -12.55
N ASP A 56 -30.33 -8.31 -12.71
CA ASP A 56 -31.37 -8.06 -11.72
C ASP A 56 -31.11 -8.85 -10.40
N MET A 57 -30.37 -8.24 -9.46
CA MET A 57 -29.91 -8.89 -8.22
C MET A 57 -30.84 -8.54 -7.05
N ASN A 58 -32.00 -9.21 -6.99
CA ASN A 58 -32.92 -9.17 -5.84
C ASN A 58 -32.58 -10.18 -4.73
N SER A 59 -31.47 -10.92 -4.84
CA SER A 59 -31.09 -11.97 -3.89
C SER A 59 -29.80 -11.63 -3.14
N SER A 60 -29.93 -11.44 -1.84
CA SER A 60 -28.90 -11.02 -0.88
C SER A 60 -27.84 -12.09 -0.54
N SER A 61 -27.65 -13.13 -1.36
CA SER A 61 -26.80 -14.25 -0.97
C SER A 61 -25.42 -14.18 -1.61
N GLN A 62 -24.47 -13.53 -0.93
CA GLN A 62 -23.06 -13.89 -1.07
C GLN A 62 -22.88 -15.31 -0.52
N MET A 63 -22.44 -16.23 -1.37
CA MET A 63 -22.22 -17.62 -0.98
C MET A 63 -20.76 -17.79 -0.54
N PRO A 64 -20.47 -18.46 0.59
CA PRO A 64 -19.10 -18.86 0.93
C PRO A 64 -18.64 -19.97 -0.02
N CYS A 65 -17.33 -20.17 -0.14
CA CYS A 65 -16.75 -21.29 -0.87
C CYS A 65 -17.21 -22.63 -0.26
N VAL A 66 -18.10 -23.36 -0.95
CA VAL A 66 -18.57 -24.69 -0.51
C VAL A 66 -17.82 -25.78 -1.29
N PRO A 67 -17.19 -26.76 -0.61
CA PRO A 67 -16.35 -27.76 -1.27
C PRO A 67 -17.10 -29.02 -1.74
N ASN A 68 -18.43 -28.99 -1.92
CA ASN A 68 -19.17 -30.19 -2.34
C ASN A 68 -20.37 -29.89 -3.25
N ILE A 69 -20.20 -30.17 -4.54
CA ILE A 69 -21.16 -29.88 -5.62
C ILE A 69 -22.01 -31.12 -5.96
N ASP A 70 -21.91 -32.20 -5.18
CA ASP A 70 -22.41 -33.49 -5.66
C ASP A 70 -23.94 -33.65 -5.61
N ASN A 71 -24.70 -32.73 -5.00
CA ASN A 71 -26.15 -32.92 -4.95
C ASN A 71 -27.04 -31.68 -4.78
N VAL A 72 -26.67 -30.55 -5.39
CA VAL A 72 -27.64 -29.45 -5.50
C VAL A 72 -27.74 -28.98 -6.94
N THR A 73 -28.93 -29.14 -7.50
CA THR A 73 -29.44 -28.33 -8.62
C THR A 73 -29.59 -26.88 -8.15
N MET A 74 -28.49 -26.23 -7.78
CA MET A 74 -28.42 -24.79 -7.64
C MET A 74 -28.09 -24.21 -9.03
N ASN A 75 -28.63 -23.03 -9.32
CA ASN A 75 -28.35 -22.28 -10.54
C ASN A 75 -26.83 -22.16 -10.76
N VAL A 76 -26.29 -23.03 -11.61
CA VAL A 76 -24.88 -23.06 -12.04
C VAL A 76 -24.46 -21.72 -12.66
N SER A 77 -25.44 -20.92 -13.11
CA SER A 77 -25.24 -19.61 -13.73
C SER A 77 -24.51 -18.60 -12.83
N TRP A 78 -24.79 -18.57 -11.52
CA TRP A 78 -24.22 -17.52 -10.65
C TRP A 78 -22.77 -17.80 -10.25
N ILE A 79 -22.43 -19.08 -10.10
CA ILE A 79 -21.05 -19.52 -9.83
C ILE A 79 -20.17 -19.19 -11.02
N GLU A 80 -20.66 -19.42 -12.25
CA GLU A 80 -19.92 -19.12 -13.48
C GLU A 80 -19.69 -17.62 -13.66
N VAL A 81 -20.69 -16.78 -13.33
CA VAL A 81 -20.55 -15.32 -13.33
C VAL A 81 -19.54 -14.84 -12.28
N GLN A 82 -19.59 -15.39 -11.06
CA GLN A 82 -18.61 -15.03 -10.01
C GLN A 82 -17.18 -15.39 -10.41
N ILE A 83 -16.96 -16.60 -10.94
CA ILE A 83 -15.64 -17.03 -11.43
C ILE A 83 -15.14 -16.12 -12.55
N GLU A 84 -16.02 -15.69 -13.47
CA GLU A 84 -15.64 -14.78 -14.55
C GLU A 84 -15.30 -13.36 -14.04
N ILE A 85 -16.05 -12.83 -13.08
CA ILE A 85 -15.74 -11.55 -12.44
C ILE A 85 -14.39 -11.64 -11.72
N GLU A 86 -14.18 -12.66 -10.88
CA GLU A 86 -12.92 -12.89 -10.18
C GLU A 86 -11.74 -13.01 -11.15
N ARG A 87 -11.94 -13.73 -12.27
CA ARG A 87 -10.95 -13.87 -13.33
C ARG A 87 -10.61 -12.52 -13.95
N ARG A 88 -11.61 -11.71 -14.31
CA ARG A 88 -11.41 -10.39 -14.91
C ARG A 88 -10.71 -9.44 -13.96
N VAL A 89 -11.16 -9.36 -12.70
CA VAL A 89 -10.53 -8.54 -11.66
C VAL A 89 -9.07 -8.96 -11.49
N SER A 90 -8.79 -10.26 -11.35
CA SER A 90 -7.42 -10.77 -11.19
C SER A 90 -6.52 -10.41 -12.39
N THR A 91 -7.05 -10.52 -13.62
CA THR A 91 -6.28 -10.12 -14.82
C THR A 91 -6.05 -8.62 -14.88
N LEU A 92 -7.04 -7.80 -14.51
CA LEU A 92 -6.92 -6.34 -14.47
C LEU A 92 -5.87 -5.92 -13.43
N GLU A 93 -5.96 -6.46 -12.22
CA GLU A 93 -5.02 -6.19 -11.13
C GLU A 93 -3.59 -6.53 -11.55
N LEU A 94 -3.40 -7.69 -12.20
CA LEU A 94 -2.12 -8.10 -12.75
C LEU A 94 -1.58 -7.08 -13.74
N TYR A 95 -2.39 -6.59 -14.69
CA TYR A 95 -1.96 -5.58 -15.67
C TYR A 95 -1.65 -4.22 -15.01
N LEU A 96 -2.43 -3.80 -14.01
CA LEU A 96 -2.21 -2.55 -13.29
C LEU A 96 -0.90 -2.59 -12.49
N HIS A 97 -0.65 -3.66 -11.75
CA HIS A 97 0.59 -3.86 -11.01
C HIS A 97 1.80 -3.95 -11.95
N LEU A 98 1.70 -4.70 -13.06
CA LEU A 98 2.77 -4.76 -14.05
C LEU A 98 3.13 -3.38 -14.59
N THR A 99 2.12 -2.58 -14.95
CA THR A 99 2.32 -1.21 -15.45
C THR A 99 2.99 -0.34 -14.40
N THR A 100 2.56 -0.46 -13.14
CA THR A 100 3.12 0.28 -12.01
C THR A 100 4.58 -0.08 -11.78
N TYR A 101 4.91 -1.37 -11.67
CA TYR A 101 6.28 -1.81 -11.44
C TYR A 101 7.22 -1.46 -12.60
N LEU A 102 6.77 -1.65 -13.85
CA LEU A 102 7.56 -1.27 -15.02
C LEU A 102 7.86 0.24 -15.04
N THR A 103 6.86 1.06 -14.73
CA THR A 103 7.01 2.52 -14.72
C THR A 103 7.82 3.00 -13.52
N ALA A 104 7.74 2.31 -12.38
CA ALA A 104 8.41 2.69 -11.14
C ALA A 104 9.93 2.44 -11.15
N ILE A 105 10.46 1.55 -12.00
CA ILE A 105 11.90 1.26 -12.09
C ILE A 105 12.72 2.55 -12.37
N LEU A 106 12.28 3.36 -13.33
CA LEU A 106 12.96 4.61 -13.71
C LEU A 106 13.04 5.63 -12.56
N PRO A 107 11.91 6.04 -11.92
CA PRO A 107 11.95 7.02 -10.84
C PRO A 107 12.67 6.48 -9.60
N ILE A 108 12.59 5.19 -9.26
CA ILE A 108 13.29 4.63 -8.09
C ILE A 108 14.81 4.80 -8.19
N ILE A 109 15.39 4.54 -9.37
CA ILE A 109 16.84 4.71 -9.61
C ILE A 109 17.25 6.17 -9.44
N PHE A 110 16.42 7.11 -9.92
CA PHE A 110 16.65 8.54 -9.75
C PHE A 110 16.40 9.02 -8.32
N LEU A 111 15.48 8.37 -7.60
CA LEU A 111 15.03 8.80 -6.29
C LEU A 111 16.09 8.55 -5.22
N GLY A 112 16.89 7.48 -5.32
CA GLY A 112 17.97 7.20 -4.36
C GLY A 112 18.94 8.37 -4.19
N PRO A 113 19.63 8.82 -5.27
CA PRO A 113 20.52 9.98 -5.20
C PRO A 113 19.81 11.29 -4.83
N PHE A 114 18.53 11.41 -5.17
CA PHE A 114 17.73 12.59 -4.88
C PHE A 114 17.40 12.69 -3.39
N THR A 115 17.05 11.58 -2.75
CA THR A 115 16.76 11.52 -1.30
C THR A 115 18.00 11.78 -0.45
N ASP A 116 19.17 11.38 -0.94
CA ASP A 116 20.44 11.61 -0.25
C ASP A 116 20.81 13.10 -0.22
N LYS A 117 20.42 13.87 -1.24
CA LYS A 117 20.74 15.31 -1.37
C LYS A 117 19.72 16.24 -0.71
N MET A 118 18.43 15.93 -0.81
CA MET A 118 17.35 16.79 -0.34
C MET A 118 16.95 16.55 1.12
N GLY A 119 17.52 15.52 1.77
CA GLY A 119 17.28 15.20 3.16
C GLY A 119 16.19 14.13 3.35
N ARG A 120 16.36 13.32 4.40
CA ARG A 120 15.63 12.05 4.60
C ARG A 120 14.11 12.18 4.77
N LYS A 121 13.58 13.40 4.94
CA LYS A 121 12.14 13.68 5.04
C LYS A 121 11.44 13.73 3.68
N ILE A 122 12.14 14.16 2.62
CA ILE A 122 11.54 14.30 1.28
C ILE A 122 11.30 12.93 0.63
N GLY A 123 12.08 11.91 1.01
CA GLY A 123 11.89 10.52 0.57
C GLY A 123 10.53 9.91 0.94
N PHE A 124 9.85 10.42 1.98
CA PHE A 124 8.48 10.00 2.32
C PHE A 124 7.41 10.86 1.65
N LEU A 125 7.68 12.14 1.43
CA LEU A 125 6.68 13.05 0.90
C LEU A 125 6.28 12.70 -0.53
N LEU A 126 7.23 12.24 -1.34
CA LEU A 126 6.99 11.90 -2.74
C LEU A 126 6.09 10.66 -2.92
N PRO A 127 6.33 9.52 -2.24
CA PRO A 127 5.41 8.38 -2.29
C PRO A 127 4.04 8.70 -1.72
N ILE A 128 3.96 9.45 -0.62
CA ILE A 128 2.68 9.84 0.00
C ILE A 128 1.87 10.74 -0.93
N ALA A 129 2.51 11.70 -1.60
CA ALA A 129 1.83 12.55 -2.58
C ALA A 129 1.32 11.74 -3.77
N GLY A 130 2.11 10.77 -4.25
CA GLY A 130 1.71 9.88 -5.35
C GLY A 130 0.51 9.00 -5.00
N THR A 131 0.48 8.40 -3.80
CA THR A 131 -0.64 7.56 -3.35
C THR A 131 -1.90 8.36 -3.08
N LEU A 132 -1.78 9.56 -2.50
CA LEU A 132 -2.90 10.48 -2.33
C LEU A 132 -3.50 10.88 -3.68
N LEU A 133 -2.66 11.19 -4.66
CA LEU A 133 -3.14 11.55 -5.99
C LEU A 133 -3.85 10.37 -6.67
N LYS A 134 -3.32 9.15 -6.53
CA LYS A 134 -4.01 7.94 -7.00
C LYS A 134 -5.40 7.82 -6.38
N GLN A 135 -5.51 7.97 -5.07
CA GLN A 135 -6.79 7.89 -4.36
C GLN A 135 -7.81 8.91 -4.85
N VAL A 136 -7.38 10.16 -5.11
CA VAL A 136 -8.26 11.19 -5.68
C VAL A 136 -8.77 10.79 -7.07
N VAL A 137 -7.90 10.25 -7.92
CA VAL A 137 -8.29 9.80 -9.26
C VAL A 137 -9.23 8.60 -9.19
N TYR A 138 -8.97 7.63 -8.31
CA TYR A 138 -9.85 6.49 -8.06
C TYR A 138 -11.25 6.94 -7.62
N LEU A 139 -11.32 7.85 -6.66
CA LEU A 139 -12.59 8.41 -6.18
C LEU A 139 -13.33 9.16 -7.30
N ALA A 140 -12.61 9.90 -8.14
CA ALA A 140 -13.19 10.56 -9.30
C ALA A 140 -13.76 9.56 -10.33
N VAL A 141 -13.05 8.45 -10.58
CA VAL A 141 -13.50 7.40 -11.51
C VAL A 141 -14.79 6.75 -11.02
N VAL A 142 -14.89 6.45 -9.72
CA VAL A 142 -16.10 5.88 -9.10
C VAL A 142 -17.25 6.88 -9.13
N ALA A 143 -17.02 8.13 -8.71
CA ALA A 143 -18.07 9.13 -8.57
C ALA A 143 -18.72 9.51 -9.92
N MET A 144 -17.95 9.48 -11.00
CA MET A 144 -18.40 9.91 -12.32
C MET A 144 -18.55 8.73 -13.32
N ARG A 145 -18.40 7.47 -12.87
CA ARG A 145 -18.44 6.25 -13.70
C ARG A 145 -17.56 6.33 -14.96
N LEU A 146 -16.29 6.70 -14.79
CA LEU A 146 -15.35 6.86 -15.91
C LEU A 146 -14.80 5.50 -16.40
N PRO A 147 -14.28 5.43 -17.64
CA PRO A 147 -13.72 4.19 -18.17
C PRO A 147 -12.51 3.69 -17.37
N ILE A 148 -12.40 2.36 -17.29
CA ILE A 148 -11.32 1.61 -16.61
C ILE A 148 -9.92 2.05 -17.08
N SER A 149 -9.79 2.59 -18.29
CA SER A 149 -8.53 3.11 -18.83
C SER A 149 -7.87 4.19 -17.97
N LEU A 150 -8.64 4.98 -17.22
CA LEU A 150 -8.11 6.00 -16.31
C LEU A 150 -7.42 5.43 -15.07
N LEU A 151 -7.74 4.19 -14.67
CA LEU A 151 -7.08 3.50 -13.56
C LEU A 151 -5.62 3.22 -13.88
N TYR A 152 -5.30 2.94 -15.14
CA TYR A 152 -3.91 2.79 -15.60
C TYR A 152 -3.14 4.11 -15.46
N LEU A 153 -3.77 5.25 -15.81
CA LEU A 153 -3.13 6.55 -15.66
C LEU A 153 -2.87 6.88 -14.19
N ALA A 154 -3.82 6.58 -13.30
CA ALA A 154 -3.66 6.77 -11.86
C ALA A 154 -2.45 6.00 -11.31
N HIS A 155 -2.27 4.75 -11.75
CA HIS A 155 -1.14 3.92 -11.39
C HIS A 155 0.20 4.40 -11.97
N VAL A 156 0.22 4.91 -13.20
CA VAL A 156 1.41 5.52 -13.80
C VAL A 156 1.85 6.75 -13.00
N ILE A 157 0.90 7.58 -12.56
CA ILE A 157 1.22 8.77 -11.77
C ILE A 157 1.77 8.38 -10.38
N GLU A 158 1.17 7.38 -9.73
CA GLU A 158 1.68 6.83 -8.47
C GLU A 158 3.09 6.25 -8.63
N ALA A 159 3.32 5.48 -9.70
CA ALA A 159 4.60 4.87 -10.02
C ALA A 159 5.70 5.93 -10.25
N CYS A 160 5.33 7.07 -10.86
CA CYS A 160 6.26 8.20 -11.05
C CYS A 160 6.74 8.79 -9.71
N GLY A 161 5.91 8.72 -8.66
CA GLY A 161 6.28 9.06 -7.28
C GLY A 161 7.12 7.99 -6.57
N GLY A 162 7.42 6.87 -7.22
CA GLY A 162 8.20 5.75 -6.70
C GLY A 162 7.39 4.66 -5.97
N SER A 163 6.08 4.88 -5.79
CA SER A 163 5.12 3.92 -5.21
C SER A 163 5.66 3.22 -3.94
N PHE A 164 5.28 1.95 -3.74
CA PHE A 164 5.60 1.14 -2.58
C PHE A 164 7.10 0.91 -2.39
N ALA A 165 7.84 0.73 -3.49
CA ALA A 165 9.27 0.44 -3.44
C ALA A 165 10.13 1.62 -2.95
N ALA A 166 9.79 2.85 -3.34
CA ALA A 166 10.43 4.05 -2.81
C ALA A 166 10.18 4.20 -1.31
N MET A 167 8.96 3.90 -0.85
CA MET A 167 8.61 3.93 0.56
C MET A 167 9.43 2.92 1.38
N LEU A 168 9.56 1.68 0.91
CA LEU A 168 10.43 0.67 1.56
C LEU A 168 11.88 1.14 1.64
N THR A 169 12.40 1.71 0.55
CA THR A 169 13.77 2.22 0.50
C THR A 169 13.99 3.34 1.54
N ALA A 170 13.03 4.26 1.66
CA ALA A 170 13.05 5.32 2.67
C ALA A 170 12.99 4.77 4.10
N ILE A 171 12.13 3.78 4.37
CA ILE A 171 12.00 3.15 5.69
C ILE A 171 13.28 2.42 6.09
N PHE A 172 13.88 1.64 5.18
CA PHE A 172 15.12 0.92 5.48
C PHE A 172 16.31 1.85 5.64
N SER A 173 16.39 2.92 4.84
CA SER A 173 17.37 4.00 5.03
C SER A 173 17.23 4.60 6.43
N VAL A 174 15.99 4.94 6.84
CA VAL A 174 15.75 5.53 8.16
C VAL A 174 16.06 4.59 9.30
N THR A 175 15.65 3.33 9.18
CA THR A 175 15.91 2.28 10.16
C THR A 175 17.41 2.06 10.34
N SER A 176 18.17 2.12 9.24
CA SER A 176 19.62 1.96 9.27
C SER A 176 20.34 3.09 9.98
N ASP A 177 19.78 4.29 9.95
CA ASP A 177 20.38 5.48 10.55
C ASP A 177 20.01 5.66 12.03
N ILE A 178 18.90 5.08 12.50
CA ILE A 178 18.53 5.09 13.93
C ILE A 178 19.09 3.89 14.71
N THR A 179 19.48 2.82 14.00
CA THR A 179 19.90 1.57 14.64
C THR A 179 21.39 1.36 14.53
N ARG A 180 22.01 0.82 15.58
CA ARG A 180 23.42 0.46 15.57
C ARG A 180 23.69 -0.75 14.66
N PRO A 181 24.83 -0.80 13.98
CA PRO A 181 25.19 -1.95 13.15
C PRO A 181 25.30 -3.23 13.98
N GLY A 182 24.63 -4.31 13.55
CA GLY A 182 24.64 -5.60 14.24
C GLY A 182 23.25 -6.23 14.38
N GLN A 183 23.06 -6.98 15.47
CA GLN A 183 21.84 -7.77 15.72
C GLN A 183 20.59 -6.89 15.90
N GLU A 184 20.74 -5.70 16.48
CA GLU A 184 19.64 -4.73 16.67
C GLU A 184 19.03 -4.29 15.33
N ARG A 185 19.85 -4.04 14.29
CA ARG A 185 19.34 -3.63 12.96
C ARG A 185 18.52 -4.74 12.30
N SER A 186 18.96 -5.98 12.42
CA SER A 186 18.25 -7.13 11.86
C SER A 186 16.89 -7.34 12.55
N SER A 187 16.83 -7.21 13.88
CA SER A 187 15.57 -7.35 14.62
C SER A 187 14.56 -6.26 14.27
N TRP A 188 15.00 -5.01 14.08
CA TRP A 188 14.12 -3.92 13.65
C TRP A 188 13.58 -4.12 12.24
N ILE A 189 14.41 -4.59 11.30
CA ILE A 189 13.97 -4.92 9.93
C ILE A 189 12.92 -6.04 9.98
N ALA A 190 13.16 -7.09 10.75
CA ALA A 190 12.21 -8.20 10.90
C ALA A 190 10.87 -7.76 11.50
N VAL A 191 10.88 -6.85 12.49
CA VAL A 191 9.65 -6.27 13.06
C VAL A 191 8.89 -5.45 12.01
N MET A 192 9.58 -4.65 11.21
CA MET A 192 8.95 -3.86 10.15
C MET A 192 8.31 -4.75 9.07
N GLU A 193 8.97 -5.82 8.63
CA GLU A 193 8.42 -6.78 7.67
C GLU A 193 7.22 -7.55 8.25
N ALA A 194 7.29 -7.94 9.52
CA ALA A 194 6.18 -8.60 10.21
C ALA A 194 4.95 -7.70 10.29
N LEU A 195 5.14 -6.42 10.66
CA LEU A 195 4.06 -5.44 10.71
C LEU A 195 3.44 -5.19 9.32
N GLN A 196 4.27 -5.10 8.28
CA GLN A 196 3.78 -4.95 6.91
C GLN A 196 2.92 -6.16 6.48
N THR A 197 3.37 -7.38 6.81
CA THR A 197 2.64 -8.61 6.46
C THR A 197 1.32 -8.70 7.21
N LEU A 198 1.32 -8.33 8.50
CA LEU A 198 0.10 -8.27 9.32
C LEU A 198 -0.89 -7.24 8.76
N ALA A 199 -0.42 -6.05 8.40
CA ALA A 199 -1.26 -5.02 7.78
C ALA A 199 -1.87 -5.50 6.45
N ALA A 200 -1.08 -6.16 5.61
CA ALA A 200 -1.57 -6.73 4.36
C ALA A 200 -2.57 -7.88 4.56
N SER A 201 -2.44 -8.65 5.65
CA SER A 201 -3.37 -9.74 5.98
C SER A 201 -4.69 -9.25 6.58
N ALA A 202 -4.68 -8.11 7.28
CA ALA A 202 -5.88 -7.54 7.88
C ALA A 202 -6.85 -6.94 6.84
N GLY A 203 -6.33 -6.59 5.66
CA GLY A 203 -7.11 -5.98 4.57
C GLY A 203 -7.68 -6.98 3.55
N ARG A 204 -7.73 -8.29 3.85
CA ARG A 204 -8.34 -9.32 2.99
C ARG A 204 -9.55 -9.97 3.63
#